data_AF-A0A9Q8L605-F1
#
_entry.id   AF-A0A9Q8L605-F1
#
_cell.length_a   1.000
_cell.length_b   1.000
_cell.length_c   1.000
_cell.angle_alpha   90.00
_cell.angle_beta   90.00
_cell.angle_gamma   90.00
#
_symmetry.space_group_name_H-M   'P 1'
#
loop_
_entity.id
_entity.type
_entity.pdbx_description
1 polymer ?
#
loop_
_entity_poly.entity_id
_entity_poly.type
_entity_poly.pdbx_seq_one_letter_code
_entity_poly.pdbx_strand_id
1 'polypeptide(L)'
;MLPPIQPEILSANPKFDALYRDLCTNKLEHDGTTRLDAKAQKEHDAMVDELRKARVANAKQNLVRAYLRTVSFRGDDLPDELQELVSIIAATLQARLAKEDAHLLRDDVDKFKDNIALIALVVSHAAAEDITALARIQSPEQALDWRDMPTRIRDRQTSIAKADAEIATTRLKLVHEASDLHHLYRKVMETSIRLLEQTIHGSVARSTKAKADYLATVAEGMSRKLQLQHSQLMNQVGSSELQDVLRSKSDDLGGESMTLRRRTRELEEYLEEYRKAQAVEGLAEEYAAILRETDQVQADVERLHSAREKRN
;
A
#
# COMPACT_ATOMS: atom_id res chain seq x y z
N MET A 1 14.21 22.61 23.97
CA MET A 1 14.28 23.04 22.56
C MET A 1 12.94 23.52 22.05
N LEU A 2 12.95 24.62 21.29
CA LEU A 2 11.78 25.00 20.49
C LEU A 2 11.58 23.96 19.37
N PRO A 3 10.34 23.54 19.07
CA PRO A 3 10.07 22.55 18.04
C PRO A 3 10.55 23.05 16.67
N PRO A 4 11.04 22.16 15.79
CA PRO A 4 11.41 22.52 14.43
C PRO A 4 10.17 23.00 13.67
N ILE A 5 10.31 24.13 12.96
CA ILE A 5 9.22 24.76 12.22
C ILE A 5 9.39 24.44 10.74
N GLN A 6 8.27 24.22 10.04
CA GLN A 6 8.29 23.89 8.62
C GLN A 6 8.98 25.00 7.80
N PRO A 7 9.87 24.65 6.86
CA PRO A 7 10.66 25.62 6.10
C PRO A 7 9.80 26.57 5.26
N GLU A 8 8.62 26.11 4.84
CA GLU A 8 7.62 26.91 4.13
C GLU A 8 7.14 28.10 4.97
N ILE A 9 6.88 27.88 6.27
CA ILE A 9 6.42 28.92 7.21
C ILE A 9 7.55 29.94 7.48
N LEU A 10 8.79 29.46 7.60
CA LEU A 10 9.97 30.31 7.75
C LEU A 10 10.21 31.16 6.51
N SER A 11 10.02 30.60 5.31
CA SER A 11 10.14 31.33 4.04
C SER A 11 9.02 32.36 3.84
N ALA A 12 7.80 32.07 4.32
CA ALA A 12 6.67 32.99 4.25
C ALA A 12 6.77 34.16 5.24
N ASN A 13 7.53 33.99 6.34
CA ASN A 13 7.68 35.02 7.37
C ASN A 13 9.16 35.23 7.77
N PRO A 14 9.91 36.05 7.02
CA PRO A 14 11.35 36.22 7.23
C PRO A 14 11.71 36.89 8.57
N LYS A 15 10.81 37.71 9.14
CA LYS A 15 11.02 38.31 10.47
C LYS A 15 10.96 37.24 11.57
N PHE A 16 10.05 36.29 11.43
CA PHE A 16 9.91 35.19 12.36
C PHE A 16 11.09 34.21 12.27
N ASP A 17 11.59 33.93 11.06
CA ASP A 17 12.80 33.13 10.87
C ASP A 17 14.03 33.78 11.52
N ALA A 18 14.22 35.09 11.37
CA ALA A 18 15.29 35.82 12.05
C ALA A 18 15.19 35.71 13.59
N LEU A 19 13.99 35.85 14.16
CA LEU A 19 13.76 35.70 15.60
C LEU A 19 14.01 34.26 16.08
N TYR A 20 13.51 33.26 15.34
CA TYR A 20 13.67 31.85 15.68
C TYR A 20 15.16 31.45 15.68
N ARG A 21 15.92 31.93 14.70
CA ARG A 21 17.38 31.74 14.68
C ARG A 21 18.06 32.43 15.85
N ASP A 22 17.76 33.70 16.12
CA ASP A 22 18.37 34.44 17.24
C ASP A 22 18.09 33.78 18.60
N LEU A 23 16.86 33.29 18.81
CA LEU A 23 16.49 32.56 20.01
C LEU A 23 17.28 31.24 20.15
N CYS A 24 17.38 30.47 19.07
CA CYS A 24 18.07 29.18 19.06
C CYS A 24 19.61 29.29 19.08
N THR A 25 20.21 30.38 18.58
CA THR A 25 21.66 30.53 18.50
C THR A 25 22.24 31.40 19.62
N ASN A 26 21.57 32.49 19.98
CA ASN A 26 22.17 33.53 20.83
C ASN A 26 21.54 33.60 22.21
N LYS A 27 20.23 33.31 22.34
CA LYS A 27 19.49 33.56 23.59
C LYS A 27 19.25 32.33 24.44
N LEU A 28 19.07 31.16 23.85
CA LEU A 28 18.72 29.93 24.57
C LEU A 28 19.79 28.86 24.43
N GLU A 29 20.04 28.13 25.51
CA GLU A 29 20.76 26.86 25.50
C GLU A 29 19.86 25.72 25.02
N HIS A 30 20.45 24.56 24.76
CA HIS A 30 19.75 23.39 24.21
C HIS A 30 18.58 22.90 25.11
N ASP A 31 18.69 23.12 26.41
CA ASP A 31 17.67 22.82 27.43
C ASP A 31 16.55 23.87 27.53
N GLY A 32 16.67 24.99 26.82
CA GLY A 32 15.71 26.11 26.84
C GLY A 32 15.96 27.13 27.94
N THR A 33 17.09 27.05 28.64
CA THR A 33 17.52 28.09 29.59
C THR A 33 18.17 29.27 28.85
N THR A 34 18.12 30.46 29.44
CA THR A 34 18.71 31.65 28.83
C THR A 34 20.23 31.60 28.93
N ARG A 35 20.92 31.91 27.82
CA ARG A 35 22.37 32.13 27.81
C ARG A 35 22.73 33.34 28.66
N LEU A 36 23.47 33.11 29.73
CA LEU A 36 24.01 34.15 30.60
C LEU A 36 25.34 34.67 30.04
N ASP A 37 25.60 35.97 30.22
CA ASP A 37 26.90 36.56 29.91
C ASP A 37 28.00 35.91 30.78
N ALA A 38 29.24 35.83 30.29
CA ALA A 38 30.34 35.16 30.98
C ALA A 38 30.56 35.66 32.43
N LYS A 39 30.31 36.95 32.69
CA LYS A 39 30.36 37.51 34.05
C LYS A 39 29.20 37.03 34.93
N ALA A 40 27.97 37.05 34.41
CA ALA A 40 26.79 36.58 35.11
C ALA A 40 26.83 35.06 35.35
N GLN A 41 27.39 34.29 34.42
CA GLN A 41 27.63 32.86 34.58
C GLN A 41 28.60 32.58 35.74
N LYS A 42 29.70 33.35 35.85
CA LYS A 42 30.65 33.21 36.95
C LYS A 42 30.03 33.53 38.32
N GLU A 43 29.20 34.57 38.38
CA GLU A 43 28.45 34.91 39.60
C GLU A 43 27.44 33.82 39.97
N HIS A 44 26.73 33.27 38.98
CA HIS A 44 25.82 32.14 39.15
C HIS A 44 26.56 30.91 39.68
N ASP A 45 27.69 30.53 39.07
CA ASP A 45 28.47 29.37 39.49
C ASP A 45 29.00 29.52 40.94
N ALA A 46 29.46 30.73 41.30
CA ALA A 46 29.87 31.04 42.67
C ALA A 46 28.71 30.91 43.67
N MET A 47 27.52 31.40 43.30
CA MET A 47 26.31 31.27 44.11
C MET A 47 25.89 29.80 44.25
N VAL A 48 25.97 29.01 43.19
CA VAL A 48 25.67 27.57 43.20
C VAL A 48 26.62 26.82 44.14
N ASP A 49 27.90 27.16 44.13
CA ASP A 49 28.89 26.58 45.03
C ASP A 49 28.63 26.92 46.50
N GLU A 50 28.30 28.19 46.80
CA GLU A 50 27.94 28.63 48.14
C GLU A 50 26.68 27.92 48.63
N LEU A 51 25.64 27.87 47.79
CA LEU A 51 24.40 27.19 48.07
C LEU A 51 24.60 25.69 48.25
N ARG A 52 25.50 25.06 47.50
CA ARG A 52 25.89 23.66 47.69
C ARG A 52 26.56 23.45 49.04
N LYS A 53 27.49 24.32 49.44
CA LYS A 53 28.13 24.26 50.76
C LYS A 53 27.10 24.42 51.88
N ALA A 54 26.21 25.39 51.78
CA ALA A 54 25.13 25.62 52.75
C ALA A 54 24.18 24.42 52.84
N ARG A 55 23.79 23.84 51.70
CA ARG A 55 22.96 22.62 51.66
C ARG A 55 23.64 21.43 52.30
N VAL A 56 24.93 21.20 52.04
CA VAL A 56 25.70 20.11 52.66
C VAL A 56 25.82 20.31 54.16
N ALA A 57 26.08 21.54 54.62
CA ALA A 57 26.15 21.84 56.05
C ALA A 57 24.80 21.60 56.75
N ASN A 58 23.70 22.06 56.16
CA ASN A 58 22.35 21.84 56.69
C ASN A 58 21.97 20.35 56.68
N ALA A 59 22.29 19.62 55.60
CA ALA A 59 22.06 18.18 55.53
C ALA A 59 22.82 17.40 56.61
N LYS A 60 24.10 17.75 56.86
CA LYS A 60 24.88 17.15 57.96
C LYS A 60 24.22 17.39 59.32
N GLN A 61 23.81 18.62 59.60
CA GLN A 61 23.14 18.96 60.86
C GLN A 61 21.81 18.21 61.02
N ASN A 62 21.02 18.11 59.96
CA ASN A 62 19.74 17.40 60.00
C ASN A 62 19.91 15.89 60.14
N LEU A 63 20.93 15.29 59.51
CA LEU A 63 21.26 13.88 59.70
C LEU A 63 21.63 13.61 61.16
N VAL A 64 22.52 14.41 61.76
CA VAL A 64 22.89 14.24 63.17
C VAL A 64 21.68 14.38 64.08
N ARG A 65 20.80 15.36 63.85
CA ARG A 65 19.55 15.51 64.62
C ARG A 65 18.62 14.31 64.46
N ALA A 66 18.46 13.81 63.24
CA ALA A 66 17.63 12.65 62.97
C ALA A 66 18.18 11.40 63.70
N TYR A 67 19.50 11.18 63.64
CA TYR A 67 20.12 10.06 64.32
C TYR A 67 20.08 10.17 65.85
N LEU A 68 20.28 11.36 66.41
CA LEU A 68 20.12 11.59 67.85
C LEU A 68 18.70 11.22 68.31
N ARG A 69 17.69 11.58 67.51
CA ARG A 69 16.31 11.19 67.78
C ARG A 69 16.08 9.68 67.64
N THR A 70 16.61 9.02 66.62
CA THR A 70 16.43 7.57 66.49
C THR A 70 17.09 6.81 67.63
N VAL A 71 18.29 7.25 68.04
CA VAL A 71 19.02 6.65 69.17
C VAL A 71 18.30 6.89 70.49
N SER A 72 17.63 8.04 70.69
CA SER A 72 16.82 8.25 71.89
C SER A 72 15.59 7.32 72.00
N PHE A 73 15.18 6.67 70.91
CA PHE A 73 14.04 5.73 70.91
C PHE A 73 14.44 4.25 70.72
N ARG A 74 15.67 3.95 70.31
CA ARG A 74 16.21 2.58 70.23
C ARG A 74 16.83 2.23 71.59
N GLY A 75 16.05 1.61 72.46
CA GLY A 75 16.34 1.46 73.91
C GLY A 75 17.39 0.45 74.34
N ASP A 76 18.23 -0.08 73.44
CA ASP A 76 19.19 -1.14 73.80
C ASP A 76 20.67 -0.67 73.77
N ASP A 77 20.98 0.46 73.13
CA ASP A 77 22.37 0.87 72.86
C ASP A 77 22.94 1.93 73.84
N LEU A 78 22.07 2.56 74.64
CA LEU A 78 22.44 3.62 75.60
C LEU A 78 21.84 3.31 76.98
N PRO A 79 22.55 3.63 78.09
CA PRO A 79 21.94 3.62 79.43
C PRO A 79 20.74 4.57 79.51
N ASP A 80 19.70 4.17 80.27
CA ASP A 80 18.42 4.88 80.41
C ASP A 80 18.60 6.38 80.72
N GLU A 81 19.50 6.72 81.65
CA GLU A 81 19.80 8.12 82.03
C GLU A 81 20.37 8.96 80.87
N LEU A 82 21.20 8.35 80.02
CA LEU A 82 21.75 9.01 78.83
C LEU A 82 20.73 9.07 77.70
N GLN A 83 19.81 8.11 77.63
CA GLN A 83 18.74 8.09 76.63
C GLN A 83 17.74 9.23 76.87
N GLU A 84 17.34 9.46 78.12
CA GLU A 84 16.52 10.61 78.51
C GLU A 84 17.23 11.93 78.19
N LEU A 85 18.52 12.05 78.54
CA LEU A 85 19.34 13.23 78.24
C LEU A 85 19.40 13.53 76.72
N VAL A 86 19.64 12.50 75.91
CA VAL A 86 19.67 12.62 74.45
C VAL A 86 18.29 12.96 73.90
N SER A 87 17.20 12.46 74.48
CA SER A 87 15.84 12.80 74.07
C SER A 87 15.51 14.28 74.30
N ILE A 88 15.92 14.83 75.46
CA ILE A 88 15.76 16.24 75.81
C ILE A 88 16.59 17.10 74.85
N ILE A 89 17.83 16.72 74.59
CA ILE A 89 18.71 17.48 73.68
C ILE A 89 18.25 17.39 72.23
N ALA A 90 17.80 16.23 71.76
CA ALA A 90 17.24 16.08 70.42
C ALA A 90 15.96 16.92 70.24
N ALA A 91 15.07 16.93 71.24
CA ALA A 91 13.86 17.74 71.24
C ALA A 91 14.18 19.26 71.27
N THR A 92 15.17 19.68 72.04
CA THR A 92 15.59 21.10 72.15
C THR A 92 16.38 21.59 70.95
N LEU A 93 17.07 20.71 70.22
CA LEU A 93 17.68 21.03 68.92
C LEU A 93 16.65 21.23 67.81
N GLN A 94 15.42 20.72 68.01
CA GLN A 94 14.32 20.75 67.05
C GLN A 94 13.30 21.84 67.39
N ALA A 95 13.02 22.05 68.67
CA ALA A 95 12.30 23.21 69.19
C ALA A 95 13.24 24.43 69.17
N ARG A 96 12.85 25.52 68.50
CA ARG A 96 13.57 26.79 68.67
C ARG A 96 13.27 27.32 70.08
N LEU A 97 14.04 26.89 71.08
CA LEU A 97 13.97 27.52 72.41
C LEU A 97 14.32 29.01 72.30
N ALA A 98 13.59 29.83 73.04
CA ALA A 98 13.97 31.22 73.24
C ALA A 98 15.34 31.28 73.91
N LYS A 99 16.17 32.28 73.55
CA LYS A 99 17.51 32.45 74.13
C LYS A 99 17.48 32.60 75.65
N GLU A 100 16.34 33.03 76.18
CA GLU A 100 16.08 33.18 77.61
C GLU A 100 15.98 31.84 78.32
N ASP A 101 15.45 30.78 77.70
CA ASP A 101 15.28 29.46 78.35
C ASP A 101 16.52 28.55 78.20
N ALA A 102 17.53 28.99 77.45
CA ALA A 102 18.74 28.22 77.18
C ALA A 102 19.59 27.94 78.44
N HIS A 103 19.41 28.73 79.51
CA HIS A 103 20.12 28.52 80.77
C HIS A 103 19.60 27.32 81.57
N LEU A 104 18.34 26.92 81.38
CA LEU A 104 17.71 25.80 82.09
C LEU A 104 18.28 24.45 81.69
N LEU A 105 18.86 24.36 80.49
CA LEU A 105 19.44 23.13 79.92
C LEU A 105 20.96 23.09 80.03
N ARG A 106 21.58 24.03 80.74
CA ARG A 106 23.04 24.18 80.76
C ARG A 106 23.72 22.95 81.36
N ASP A 107 23.19 22.46 82.47
CA ASP A 107 23.70 21.27 83.16
C ASP A 107 23.53 20.00 82.31
N ASP A 108 22.40 19.88 81.60
CA ASP A 108 22.13 18.77 80.69
C ASP A 108 23.06 18.81 79.46
N VAL A 109 23.31 19.99 78.92
CA VAL A 109 24.25 20.19 77.81
C VAL A 109 25.68 19.86 78.23
N ASP A 110 26.08 20.19 79.45
CA ASP A 110 27.43 19.88 79.94
C ASP A 110 27.59 18.37 80.20
N LYS A 111 26.60 17.71 80.83
CA LYS A 111 26.57 16.24 80.96
C LYS A 111 26.57 15.51 79.61
N PHE A 112 25.93 16.08 78.59
CA PHE A 112 25.94 15.52 77.24
C PHE A 112 27.30 15.67 76.56
N LYS A 113 27.99 16.79 76.77
CA LYS A 113 29.37 16.98 76.28
C LYS A 113 30.33 16.00 76.94
N ASP A 114 30.16 15.74 78.24
CA ASP A 114 31.00 14.78 78.97
C ASP A 114 30.86 13.35 78.42
N ASN A 115 29.67 13.00 77.91
CA ASN A 115 29.36 11.68 77.33
C ASN A 115 29.36 11.66 75.79
N ILE A 116 29.88 12.71 75.14
CA ILE A 116 29.75 12.90 73.70
C ILE A 116 30.40 11.79 72.87
N ALA A 117 31.47 11.18 73.37
CA ALA A 117 32.19 10.11 72.67
C ALA A 117 31.33 8.84 72.56
N LEU A 118 30.62 8.47 73.63
CA LEU A 118 29.73 7.31 73.66
C LEU A 118 28.50 7.55 72.76
N ILE A 119 27.90 8.74 72.86
CA ILE A 119 26.76 9.13 72.03
C ILE A 119 27.16 9.16 70.54
N ALA A 120 28.33 9.71 70.22
CA ALA A 120 28.85 9.74 68.86
C ALA A 120 29.13 8.34 68.30
N LEU A 121 29.60 7.40 69.14
CA LEU A 121 29.81 6.02 68.74
C LEU A 121 28.50 5.34 68.34
N VAL A 122 27.46 5.45 69.17
CA VAL A 122 26.14 4.84 68.90
C VAL A 122 25.47 5.47 67.69
N VAL A 123 25.51 6.80 67.56
CA VAL A 123 25.04 7.50 66.35
C VAL A 123 25.79 7.04 65.10
N SER A 124 27.11 6.86 65.19
CA SER A 124 27.92 6.38 64.07
C SER A 124 27.59 4.93 63.71
N HIS A 125 27.29 4.09 64.69
CA HIS A 125 26.86 2.71 64.48
C HIS A 125 25.52 2.65 63.75
N ALA A 126 24.51 3.39 64.23
CA ALA A 126 23.20 3.49 63.59
C ALA A 126 23.31 4.04 62.14
N ALA A 127 24.16 5.04 61.91
CA ALA A 127 24.42 5.55 60.57
C ALA A 127 25.11 4.51 59.67
N ALA A 128 26.05 3.72 60.20
CA ALA A 128 26.70 2.65 59.46
C ALA A 128 25.70 1.55 59.07
N GLU A 129 24.79 1.15 59.96
CA GLU A 129 23.72 0.21 59.65
C GLU A 129 22.85 0.70 58.49
N ASP A 130 22.36 1.94 58.55
CA ASP A 130 21.54 2.53 57.49
C ASP A 130 22.30 2.59 56.17
N ILE A 131 23.57 2.97 56.20
CA ILE A 131 24.43 3.00 55.01
C ILE A 131 24.56 1.60 54.40
N THR A 132 24.73 0.56 55.21
CA THR A 132 24.77 -0.83 54.72
C THR A 132 23.42 -1.27 54.15
N ALA A 133 22.30 -0.85 54.76
CA ALA A 133 20.96 -1.12 54.24
C ALA A 133 20.74 -0.43 52.89
N LEU A 134 21.16 0.83 52.74
CA LEU A 134 21.12 1.56 51.47
C LEU A 134 22.00 0.92 50.40
N ALA A 135 23.19 0.42 50.77
CA ALA A 135 24.06 -0.31 49.86
C ALA A 135 23.39 -1.61 49.36
N ARG A 136 22.70 -2.35 50.24
CA ARG A 136 21.90 -3.53 49.86
C ARG A 136 20.73 -3.19 48.95
N ILE A 137 20.03 -2.08 49.17
CA ILE A 137 18.93 -1.63 48.29
C ILE A 137 19.46 -1.30 46.89
N GLN A 138 20.64 -0.67 46.80
CA GLN A 138 21.23 -0.33 45.52
C GLN A 138 21.67 -1.57 44.73
N SER A 139 22.10 -2.64 45.39
CA SER A 139 22.45 -3.90 44.74
C SER A 139 22.15 -5.07 45.68
N PRO A 140 21.00 -5.73 45.52
CA PRO A 140 20.59 -6.81 46.43
C PRO A 140 21.48 -8.05 46.32
N GLU A 141 22.19 -8.22 45.21
CA GLU A 141 22.99 -9.42 44.92
C GLU A 141 24.47 -9.30 45.32
N GLN A 142 24.97 -8.10 45.60
CA GLN A 142 26.40 -7.88 45.83
C GLN A 142 26.64 -6.96 47.01
N ALA A 143 27.34 -7.46 48.04
CA ALA A 143 27.76 -6.65 49.18
C ALA A 143 28.81 -5.63 48.72
N LEU A 144 28.40 -4.38 48.57
CA LEU A 144 29.27 -3.28 48.15
C LEU A 144 29.80 -2.50 49.36
N ASP A 145 31.00 -1.95 49.18
CA ASP A 145 31.51 -0.93 50.09
C ASP A 145 30.71 0.37 49.87
N TRP A 146 30.28 0.98 50.97
CA TRP A 146 29.53 2.22 50.96
C TRP A 146 30.33 3.39 50.39
N ARG A 147 31.66 3.29 50.38
CA ARG A 147 32.55 4.31 49.81
C ARG A 147 32.37 4.49 48.30
N ASP A 148 31.91 3.45 47.61
CA ASP A 148 31.65 3.46 46.15
C ASP A 148 30.21 3.88 45.81
N MET A 149 29.35 4.10 46.82
CA MET A 149 27.97 4.53 46.60
C MET A 149 27.87 5.90 45.92
N PRO A 150 28.63 6.94 46.33
CA PRO A 150 28.50 8.27 45.75
C PRO A 150 28.87 8.33 44.26
N THR A 151 29.88 7.57 43.85
CA THR A 151 30.30 7.49 42.44
C THR A 151 29.21 6.81 41.62
N ARG A 152 28.68 5.66 42.07
CA ARG A 152 27.60 4.96 41.37
C ARG A 152 26.28 5.74 41.32
N ILE A 153 25.92 6.45 42.39
CA ILE A 153 24.75 7.34 42.38
C ILE A 153 24.93 8.41 41.31
N ARG A 154 26.13 9.00 41.21
CA ARG A 154 26.46 9.96 40.16
C ARG A 154 26.40 9.32 38.77
N ASP A 155 26.98 8.14 38.60
CA ASP A 155 26.93 7.42 37.32
C ASP A 155 25.50 7.12 36.90
N ARG A 156 24.64 6.67 37.82
CA ARG A 156 23.22 6.44 37.57
C ARG A 156 22.49 7.74 37.25
N GLN A 157 22.76 8.84 37.98
CA GLN A 157 22.20 10.17 37.64
C GLN A 157 22.61 10.60 36.24
N THR A 158 23.88 10.41 35.85
CA THR A 158 24.32 10.74 34.49
C THR A 158 23.70 9.82 33.43
N SER A 159 23.51 8.54 33.74
CA SER A 159 22.84 7.58 32.85
C SER A 159 21.37 7.94 32.64
N ILE A 160 20.66 8.31 33.71
CA ILE A 160 19.28 8.80 33.63
C ILE A 160 19.22 10.08 32.81
N ALA A 161 20.08 11.06 33.09
CA ALA A 161 20.12 12.31 32.32
C ALA A 161 20.42 12.08 30.83
N LYS A 162 21.30 11.12 30.51
CA LYS A 162 21.57 10.70 29.12
C LYS A 162 20.35 10.04 28.48
N ALA A 163 19.71 9.09 29.16
CA ALA A 163 18.51 8.44 28.67
C ALA A 163 17.36 9.44 28.45
N ASP A 164 17.17 10.40 29.35
CA ASP A 164 16.18 11.47 29.21
C ASP A 164 16.46 12.34 27.99
N ALA A 165 17.73 12.70 27.76
CA ALA A 165 18.14 13.44 26.57
C ALA A 165 17.90 12.61 25.28
N GLU A 166 18.23 11.32 25.28
CA GLU A 166 17.96 10.41 24.17
C GLU A 166 16.45 10.29 23.88
N ILE A 167 15.62 10.15 24.91
CA ILE A 167 14.16 10.15 24.78
C ILE A 167 13.66 11.48 24.18
N ALA A 168 14.20 12.62 24.61
CA ALA A 168 13.83 13.91 24.02
C ALA A 168 14.20 13.99 22.53
N THR A 169 15.39 13.51 22.16
CA THR A 169 15.82 13.52 20.74
C THR A 169 15.00 12.57 19.87
N THR A 170 14.68 11.38 20.36
CA THR A 170 13.86 10.39 19.65
C THR A 170 12.43 10.89 19.46
N ARG A 171 11.84 11.55 20.48
CA ARG A 171 10.54 12.23 20.35
C ARG A 171 10.56 13.31 19.27
N LEU A 172 11.62 14.12 19.18
CA LEU A 172 11.74 15.13 18.13
C LEU A 172 11.84 14.50 16.74
N LYS A 173 12.62 13.43 16.57
CA LYS A 173 12.70 12.69 15.30
C LYS A 173 11.36 12.10 14.90
N LEU A 174 10.63 11.49 15.84
CA LEU A 174 9.31 10.92 15.59
C LEU A 174 8.29 11.99 15.14
N VAL A 175 8.31 13.17 15.77
CA VAL A 175 7.42 14.28 15.37
C VAL A 175 7.74 14.75 13.94
N HIS A 176 9.02 14.80 13.57
CA HIS A 176 9.43 15.15 12.21
C HIS A 176 8.95 14.12 11.19
N GLU A 177 9.20 12.84 11.42
CA GLU A 177 8.72 11.76 10.54
C GLU A 177 7.19 11.73 10.42
N ALA A 178 6.47 11.97 11.53
CA ALA A 178 5.01 12.05 11.50
C ALA A 178 4.50 13.24 10.68
N SER A 179 5.18 14.39 10.76
CA SER A 179 4.87 15.56 9.91
C SER A 179 5.11 15.26 8.43
N ASP A 180 6.22 14.62 8.09
CA ASP A 180 6.54 14.24 6.70
C ASP A 180 5.54 13.22 6.16
N LEU A 181 5.15 12.24 6.97
CA LEU A 181 4.11 11.27 6.63
C LEU A 181 2.78 11.97 6.35
N HIS A 182 2.36 12.90 7.20
CA HIS A 182 1.14 13.68 6.98
C HIS A 182 1.20 14.53 5.71
N HIS A 183 2.35 15.13 5.42
CA HIS A 183 2.56 15.88 4.18
C HIS A 183 2.45 14.97 2.95
N LEU A 184 3.04 13.76 3.01
CA LEU A 184 2.93 12.78 1.94
C LEU A 184 1.48 12.30 1.74
N TYR A 185 0.75 12.01 2.84
CA TYR A 185 -0.67 11.65 2.77
C TYR A 185 -1.50 12.76 2.13
N ARG A 186 -1.27 14.02 2.49
CA ARG A 186 -1.94 15.16 1.85
C ARG A 186 -1.69 15.16 0.34
N LYS A 187 -0.43 15.02 -0.08
CA LYS A 187 -0.06 14.99 -1.51
C LYS A 187 -0.71 13.82 -2.26
N VAL A 188 -0.77 12.63 -1.65
CA VAL A 188 -1.44 11.46 -2.22
C VAL A 188 -2.94 11.70 -2.37
N MET A 189 -3.59 12.28 -1.36
CA MET A 189 -5.02 12.59 -1.41
C MET A 189 -5.31 13.65 -2.48
N GLU A 190 -4.54 14.74 -2.53
CA GLU A 190 -4.68 15.78 -3.56
C GLU A 190 -4.52 15.25 -4.98
N THR A 191 -3.49 14.42 -5.21
CA THR A 191 -3.26 13.81 -6.53
C THR A 191 -4.34 12.82 -6.90
N SER A 192 -4.85 12.04 -5.94
CA SER A 192 -5.97 11.11 -6.15
C SER A 192 -7.26 11.83 -6.48
N ILE A 193 -7.58 12.91 -5.76
CA ILE A 193 -8.74 13.77 -6.05
C ILE A 193 -8.61 14.36 -7.45
N ARG A 194 -7.44 14.93 -7.78
CA ARG A 194 -7.19 15.50 -9.12
C ARG A 194 -7.33 14.48 -10.23
N LEU A 195 -6.87 13.24 -10.01
CA LEU A 195 -7.01 12.16 -10.98
C LEU A 195 -8.48 11.78 -11.17
N LEU A 196 -9.25 11.64 -10.09
CA LEU A 196 -10.68 11.35 -10.16
C LEU A 196 -11.45 12.47 -10.88
N GLU A 197 -11.12 13.72 -10.56
CA GLU A 197 -11.69 14.89 -11.22
C GLU A 197 -11.37 14.91 -12.72
N GLN A 198 -10.17 14.52 -13.13
CA GLN A 198 -9.78 14.51 -14.55
C GLN A 198 -10.34 13.30 -15.32
N THR A 199 -10.40 12.13 -14.70
CA THR A 199 -10.69 10.85 -15.39
C THR A 199 -12.15 10.44 -15.34
N ILE A 200 -12.89 10.75 -14.27
CA ILE A 200 -14.31 10.39 -14.13
C ILE A 200 -15.19 11.61 -14.38
N HIS A 201 -14.82 12.74 -13.78
CA HIS A 201 -15.64 13.96 -13.82
C HIS A 201 -15.08 15.04 -14.75
N GLY A 202 -14.05 14.72 -15.54
CA GLY A 202 -13.25 15.69 -16.27
C GLY A 202 -13.74 15.94 -17.69
N SER A 203 -13.19 16.98 -18.31
CA SER A 203 -13.43 17.30 -19.72
C SER A 203 -13.03 16.16 -20.65
N VAL A 204 -12.00 15.38 -20.31
CA VAL A 204 -11.55 14.23 -21.11
C VAL A 204 -12.63 13.15 -21.17
N ALA A 205 -13.14 12.70 -20.02
CA ALA A 205 -14.22 11.72 -19.95
C ALA A 205 -15.50 12.19 -20.66
N ARG A 206 -15.86 13.46 -20.48
CA ARG A 206 -17.00 14.07 -21.20
C ARG A 206 -16.77 14.12 -22.71
N SER A 207 -15.56 14.46 -23.16
CA SER A 207 -15.22 14.54 -24.59
C SER A 207 -15.19 13.18 -25.27
N THR A 208 -14.68 12.14 -24.59
CA THR A 208 -14.64 10.78 -25.14
C THR A 208 -16.05 10.21 -25.24
N LYS A 209 -16.89 10.44 -24.23
CA LYS A 209 -18.31 10.10 -24.27
C LYS A 209 -19.03 10.81 -25.42
N ALA A 210 -18.90 12.14 -25.52
CA ALA A 210 -19.53 12.91 -26.60
C ALA A 210 -19.07 12.46 -28.00
N LYS A 211 -17.78 12.10 -28.15
CA LYS A 211 -17.25 11.55 -29.40
C LYS A 211 -17.81 10.17 -29.73
N ALA A 212 -17.97 9.29 -28.73
CA ALA A 212 -18.59 7.99 -28.90
C ALA A 212 -20.07 8.13 -29.30
N ASP A 213 -20.82 8.99 -28.61
CA ASP A 213 -22.22 9.28 -28.91
C ASP A 213 -22.36 9.85 -30.35
N TYR A 214 -21.50 10.78 -30.74
CA TYR A 214 -21.46 11.31 -32.10
C TYR A 214 -21.22 10.20 -33.15
N LEU A 215 -20.19 9.37 -32.96
CA LEU A 215 -19.88 8.28 -33.90
C LEU A 215 -21.03 7.25 -33.98
N ALA A 216 -21.71 6.98 -32.86
CA ALA A 216 -22.89 6.12 -32.85
C ALA A 216 -24.03 6.72 -33.69
N THR A 217 -24.34 8.02 -33.52
CA THR A 217 -25.38 8.69 -34.33
C THR A 217 -25.02 8.73 -35.82
N VAL A 218 -23.75 8.91 -36.16
CA VAL A 218 -23.27 8.84 -37.55
C VAL A 218 -23.43 7.44 -38.11
N ALA A 219 -23.07 6.40 -37.36
CA ALA A 219 -23.24 5.00 -37.78
C ALA A 219 -24.72 4.64 -38.00
N GLU A 220 -25.61 5.07 -37.10
CA GLU A 220 -27.06 4.90 -37.27
C GLU A 220 -27.57 5.64 -38.51
N GLY A 221 -27.15 6.89 -38.71
CA GLY A 221 -27.51 7.68 -39.89
C GLY A 221 -27.05 7.03 -41.19
N MET A 222 -25.83 6.51 -41.22
CA MET A 222 -25.30 5.75 -42.35
C MET A 222 -26.07 4.46 -42.60
N SER A 223 -26.40 3.71 -41.54
CA SER A 223 -27.21 2.48 -41.64
C SER A 223 -28.59 2.78 -42.26
N ARG A 224 -29.27 3.81 -41.77
CA ARG A 224 -30.56 4.26 -42.34
C ARG A 224 -30.43 4.72 -43.78
N LYS A 225 -29.37 5.46 -44.13
CA LYS A 225 -29.10 5.87 -45.51
C LYS A 225 -28.89 4.65 -46.42
N LEU A 226 -28.19 3.64 -45.94
CA LEU A 226 -27.94 2.40 -46.67
C LEU A 226 -29.25 1.62 -46.87
N GLN A 227 -30.14 1.58 -45.87
CA GLN A 227 -31.48 1.01 -46.00
C GLN A 227 -32.33 1.75 -47.04
N LEU A 228 -32.29 3.08 -47.08
CA LEU A 228 -32.98 3.87 -48.10
C LEU A 228 -32.42 3.64 -49.51
N GLN A 229 -31.10 3.58 -49.65
CA GLN A 229 -30.48 3.28 -50.95
C GLN A 229 -30.83 1.85 -51.40
N HIS A 230 -30.85 0.90 -50.47
CA HIS A 230 -31.26 -0.46 -50.75
C HIS A 230 -32.72 -0.50 -51.25
N SER A 231 -33.66 0.17 -50.57
CA SER A 231 -35.05 0.22 -51.03
C SER A 231 -35.21 0.95 -52.38
N GLN A 232 -34.45 2.01 -52.62
CA GLN A 232 -34.43 2.70 -53.92
C GLN A 232 -33.93 1.79 -55.04
N LEU A 233 -32.83 1.06 -54.83
CA LEU A 233 -32.31 0.11 -55.81
C LEU A 233 -33.31 -1.03 -56.07
N MET A 234 -33.93 -1.56 -55.02
CA MET A 234 -34.97 -2.59 -55.17
C MET A 234 -36.18 -2.08 -55.97
N ASN A 235 -36.58 -0.82 -55.77
CA ASN A 235 -37.63 -0.20 -56.57
C ASN A 235 -37.22 0.00 -58.04
N GLN A 236 -35.96 0.33 -58.32
CA GLN A 236 -35.47 0.49 -59.71
C GLN A 236 -35.37 -0.86 -60.44
N VAL A 237 -34.87 -1.90 -59.77
CA VAL A 237 -34.81 -3.27 -60.31
C VAL A 237 -36.21 -3.88 -60.45
N GLY A 238 -37.12 -3.53 -59.53
CA GLY A 238 -38.55 -3.88 -59.59
C GLY A 238 -39.40 -2.98 -60.49
N SER A 239 -38.80 -2.27 -61.45
CA SER A 239 -39.59 -1.49 -62.41
C SER A 239 -40.47 -2.42 -63.25
N SER A 240 -41.77 -2.10 -63.33
CA SER A 240 -42.77 -2.88 -64.08
C SER A 240 -42.31 -3.10 -65.52
N GLU A 241 -41.73 -2.08 -66.15
CA GLU A 241 -41.21 -2.15 -67.52
C GLU A 241 -40.13 -3.22 -67.70
N LEU A 242 -39.18 -3.34 -66.75
CA LEU A 242 -38.14 -4.37 -66.83
C LEU A 242 -38.72 -5.77 -66.58
N GLN A 243 -39.68 -5.89 -65.65
CA GLN A 243 -40.39 -7.15 -65.41
C GLN A 243 -41.24 -7.57 -66.62
N ASP A 244 -41.86 -6.62 -67.32
CA ASP A 244 -42.65 -6.86 -68.52
C ASP A 244 -41.77 -7.24 -69.71
N VAL A 245 -40.60 -6.62 -69.88
CA VAL A 245 -39.60 -7.03 -70.88
C VAL A 245 -39.07 -8.44 -70.60
N LEU A 246 -38.79 -8.77 -69.33
CA LEU A 246 -38.34 -10.11 -68.95
C LEU A 246 -39.43 -11.17 -69.17
N ARG A 247 -40.70 -10.84 -68.92
CA ARG A 247 -41.85 -11.69 -69.24
C ARG A 247 -41.98 -11.92 -70.74
N SER A 248 -41.96 -10.85 -71.53
CA SER A 248 -41.99 -10.95 -73.00
C SER A 248 -40.87 -11.83 -73.53
N LYS A 249 -39.63 -11.69 -73.00
CA LYS A 249 -38.51 -12.52 -73.43
C LYS A 249 -38.65 -13.98 -73.01
N SER A 250 -39.25 -14.24 -71.85
CA SER A 250 -39.59 -15.61 -71.41
C SER A 250 -40.63 -16.25 -72.34
N ASP A 251 -41.63 -15.50 -72.75
CA ASP A 251 -42.67 -15.96 -73.66
C ASP A 251 -42.08 -16.25 -75.05
N ASP A 252 -41.19 -15.39 -75.55
CA ASP A 252 -40.45 -15.61 -76.81
C ASP A 252 -39.59 -16.87 -76.75
N LEU A 253 -38.84 -17.08 -75.67
CA LEU A 253 -38.04 -18.30 -75.47
C LEU A 253 -38.92 -19.55 -75.33
N GLY A 254 -40.10 -19.42 -74.74
CA GLY A 254 -41.11 -20.48 -74.71
C GLY A 254 -41.61 -20.83 -76.11
N GLY A 255 -41.86 -19.81 -76.94
CA GLY A 255 -42.19 -19.95 -78.36
C GLY A 255 -41.08 -20.65 -79.15
N GLU A 256 -39.83 -20.18 -79.03
CA GLU A 256 -38.66 -20.78 -79.68
C GLU A 256 -38.47 -22.24 -79.26
N SER A 257 -38.58 -22.55 -77.97
CA SER A 257 -38.53 -23.92 -77.44
C SER A 257 -39.62 -24.81 -78.05
N MET A 258 -40.84 -24.30 -78.20
CA MET A 258 -41.92 -25.04 -78.86
C MET A 258 -41.67 -25.26 -80.36
N THR A 259 -41.08 -24.30 -81.06
CA THR A 259 -40.68 -24.48 -82.47
C THR A 259 -39.54 -25.50 -82.61
N LEU A 260 -38.55 -25.47 -81.74
CA LEU A 260 -37.47 -26.45 -81.71
C LEU A 260 -38.02 -27.85 -81.43
N ARG A 261 -38.94 -27.99 -80.47
CA ARG A 261 -39.61 -29.27 -80.20
C ARG A 261 -40.40 -29.80 -81.39
N ARG A 262 -41.09 -28.93 -82.14
CA ARG A 262 -41.76 -29.33 -83.39
C ARG A 262 -40.76 -29.81 -84.42
N ARG A 263 -39.66 -29.09 -84.60
CA ARG A 263 -38.60 -29.45 -85.54
C ARG A 263 -37.88 -30.75 -85.16
N THR A 264 -37.74 -31.02 -83.86
CA THR A 264 -37.26 -32.32 -83.37
C THR A 264 -38.21 -33.44 -83.78
N ARG A 265 -39.53 -33.27 -83.63
CA ARG A 265 -40.52 -34.26 -84.07
C ARG A 265 -40.51 -34.48 -85.59
N GLU A 266 -40.41 -33.41 -86.37
CA GLU A 266 -40.29 -33.51 -87.83
C GLU A 266 -39.02 -34.29 -88.23
N LEU A 267 -37.89 -34.02 -87.57
CA LEU A 267 -36.65 -34.77 -87.80
C LEU A 267 -36.75 -36.24 -87.35
N GLU A 268 -37.49 -36.53 -86.28
CA GLU A 268 -37.80 -37.90 -85.84
C GLU A 268 -38.66 -38.64 -86.88
N GLU A 269 -39.66 -37.97 -87.46
CA GLU A 269 -40.47 -38.52 -88.56
C GLU A 269 -39.62 -38.80 -89.81
N TYR A 270 -38.73 -37.88 -90.19
CA TYR A 270 -37.76 -38.11 -91.28
C TYR A 270 -36.82 -39.28 -90.99
N LEU A 271 -36.39 -39.46 -89.73
CA LEU A 271 -35.58 -40.61 -89.33
C LEU A 271 -36.36 -41.93 -89.37
N GLU A 272 -37.66 -41.92 -89.05
CA GLU A 272 -38.52 -43.09 -89.23
C GLU A 272 -38.72 -43.44 -90.70
N GLU A 273 -38.88 -42.46 -91.58
CA GLU A 273 -38.94 -42.67 -93.03
C GLU A 273 -37.62 -43.24 -93.55
N TYR A 274 -36.47 -42.73 -93.08
CA TYR A 274 -35.16 -43.28 -93.42
C TYR A 274 -34.98 -44.73 -92.94
N ARG A 275 -35.46 -45.05 -91.73
CA ARG A 275 -35.48 -46.43 -91.22
C ARG A 275 -36.35 -47.36 -92.06
N LYS A 276 -37.50 -46.87 -92.57
CA LYS A 276 -38.36 -47.63 -93.49
C LYS A 276 -37.71 -47.83 -94.86
N ALA A 277 -36.95 -46.86 -95.35
CA ALA A 277 -36.19 -46.99 -96.59
C ALA A 277 -35.04 -48.02 -96.48
N GLN A 278 -34.41 -48.14 -95.31
CA GLN A 278 -33.37 -49.14 -95.05
C GLN A 278 -33.91 -50.59 -94.92
N ALA A 279 -35.21 -50.76 -94.62
CA ALA A 279 -35.86 -52.08 -94.62
C ALA A 279 -35.93 -52.72 -96.03
N VAL A 280 -35.73 -51.94 -97.10
CA VAL A 280 -35.70 -52.42 -98.50
C VAL A 280 -34.35 -53.06 -98.86
N GLU A 281 -33.32 -52.86 -98.05
CA GLU A 281 -31.97 -53.44 -98.24
C GLU A 281 -31.90 -54.94 -97.88
N GLY A 282 -32.91 -55.46 -97.17
CA GLY A 282 -33.05 -56.89 -96.85
C GLY A 282 -33.57 -57.77 -97.99
N LEU A 283 -34.18 -57.20 -99.04
CA LEU A 283 -34.71 -57.97 -100.18
C LEU A 283 -33.63 -58.52 -101.12
N ALA A 284 -32.40 -57.97 -101.08
CA ALA A 284 -31.30 -58.42 -101.93
C ALA A 284 -30.71 -59.77 -101.48
N GLU A 285 -30.78 -60.09 -100.18
CA GLU A 285 -30.36 -61.40 -99.64
C GLU A 285 -31.35 -62.51 -100.01
N GLU A 286 -32.65 -62.21 -100.01
CA GLU A 286 -33.71 -63.14 -100.44
C GLU A 286 -33.63 -63.42 -101.95
N TYR A 287 -33.29 -62.43 -102.78
CA TYR A 287 -33.10 -62.61 -104.23
C TYR A 287 -31.85 -63.46 -104.56
N ALA A 288 -30.78 -63.33 -103.76
CA ALA A 288 -29.57 -64.15 -103.89
C ALA A 288 -29.78 -65.61 -103.45
N ALA A 289 -30.68 -65.86 -102.50
CA ALA A 289 -31.06 -67.21 -102.09
C ALA A 289 -31.83 -67.94 -103.20
N ILE A 290 -32.77 -67.26 -103.86
CA ILE A 290 -33.57 -67.81 -104.98
C ILE A 290 -32.68 -68.14 -106.19
N LEU A 291 -31.70 -67.30 -106.51
CA LEU A 291 -30.74 -67.56 -107.61
C LEU A 291 -29.88 -68.81 -107.38
N ARG A 292 -29.45 -69.07 -106.14
CA ARG A 292 -28.70 -70.29 -105.80
C ARG A 292 -29.56 -71.55 -105.90
N GLU A 293 -30.84 -71.44 -105.56
CA GLU A 293 -31.79 -72.55 -105.64
C GLU A 293 -32.08 -72.90 -107.12
N THR A 294 -32.19 -71.90 -107.99
CA THR A 294 -32.34 -72.13 -109.45
C THR A 294 -31.12 -72.78 -110.09
N ASP A 295 -29.90 -72.41 -109.68
CA ASP A 295 -28.67 -73.02 -110.20
C ASP A 295 -28.53 -74.50 -109.77
N GLN A 296 -28.95 -74.85 -108.55
CA GLN A 296 -28.95 -76.24 -108.09
C GLN A 296 -29.94 -77.11 -108.87
N VAL A 297 -31.15 -76.60 -109.12
CA VAL A 297 -32.15 -77.30 -109.92
C VAL A 297 -31.66 -77.51 -111.35
N GLN A 298 -30.97 -76.53 -111.93
CA GLN A 298 -30.43 -76.63 -113.29
C GLN A 298 -29.29 -77.66 -113.40
N ALA A 299 -28.42 -77.75 -112.39
CA ALA A 299 -27.38 -78.78 -112.31
C ALA A 299 -27.95 -80.21 -112.13
N ASP A 300 -29.06 -80.36 -111.40
CA ASP A 300 -29.72 -81.66 -111.24
C ASP A 300 -30.48 -82.09 -112.50
N VAL A 301 -31.02 -81.15 -113.28
CA VAL A 301 -31.60 -81.42 -114.62
C VAL A 301 -30.52 -81.87 -115.61
N GLU A 302 -29.33 -81.26 -115.59
CA GLU A 302 -28.20 -81.70 -116.42
C GLU A 302 -27.64 -83.08 -116.02
N ARG A 303 -27.65 -83.40 -114.71
CA ARG A 303 -27.34 -84.77 -114.23
C ARG A 303 -28.36 -85.81 -114.69
N LEU A 304 -29.65 -85.46 -114.71
CA LEU A 304 -30.71 -86.36 -115.20
C LEU A 304 -30.66 -86.54 -116.72
N HIS A 305 -30.22 -85.52 -117.47
CA HIS A 305 -30.00 -85.64 -118.91
C HIS A 305 -28.75 -86.47 -119.26
N SER A 306 -27.63 -86.26 -118.56
CA SER A 306 -26.39 -87.04 -118.78
C SER A 306 -26.46 -88.49 -118.28
N ALA A 307 -27.34 -88.81 -117.33
CA ALA A 307 -27.65 -90.18 -116.90
C ALA A 307 -28.54 -90.95 -117.90
N ARG A 308 -29.26 -90.24 -118.80
CA ARG A 308 -30.16 -90.85 -119.80
C ARG A 308 -29.46 -91.19 -121.11
N GLU A 309 -28.29 -90.61 -121.39
CA GLU A 309 -27.47 -90.88 -122.59
C GLU A 309 -26.44 -92.02 -122.42
N LYS A 310 -26.32 -92.64 -121.22
CA LYS A 310 -25.44 -93.81 -120.98
C LYS A 310 -26.17 -95.15 -120.85
N ARG A 311 -27.42 -95.23 -121.29
CA ARG A 311 -28.18 -96.49 -121.44
C ARG A 311 -28.92 -96.50 -122.79
N ASN A 312 -28.12 -96.53 -123.85
CA ASN A 312 -28.37 -97.25 -125.10
C ASN A 312 -27.07 -97.96 -125.46
#